data_AF-A0A7K6IAH4-F1
#
_entry.id   AF-A0A7K6IAH4-F1
#
_cell.length_a   1.000
_cell.length_b   1.000
_cell.length_c   1.000
_cell.angle_alpha   90.00
_cell.angle_beta   90.00
_cell.angle_gamma   90.00
#
_symmetry.space_group_name_H-M   'P 1'
#
loop_
_entity.id
_entity.type
_entity.pdbx_description
1 polymer ?
#
loop_
_entity_poly.entity_id
_entity_poly.type
_entity_poly.pdbx_seq_one_letter_code
_entity_poly.pdbx_strand_id
1 'polypeptide(L)'
;FSCEWAAAHFRFRPPHSDLAYALVAGKGGTRAILMAVQAHIITYLLFTRETECTHLERLCRVGRWDQGQALAAALAETLWAAGGGSRAIVCLITTPVTEMSRGGYRANSFTERIRLFEFSEKAAAQGFISDHINCFTDEGSHGVILFLYSLLFSRTLKR
;
A
#
# COMPACT_ATOMS: atom_id res chain seq x y z
N PHE A 1 15.62 -2.48 8.39
CA PHE A 1 14.69 -3.57 8.03
C PHE A 1 15.49 -4.81 7.63
N SER A 2 15.01 -6.03 7.92
CA SER A 2 15.66 -7.27 7.44
C SER A 2 15.44 -7.47 5.93
N CYS A 3 16.10 -8.45 5.32
CA CYS A 3 15.88 -8.79 3.90
C CYS A 3 14.42 -9.18 3.61
N GLU A 4 13.77 -9.90 4.53
CA GLU A 4 12.35 -10.26 4.43
C GLU A 4 11.46 -9.01 4.38
N TRP A 5 11.71 -8.04 5.26
CA TRP A 5 10.98 -6.77 5.25
C TRP A 5 11.26 -5.94 4.00
N ALA A 6 12.51 -5.94 3.53
CA ALA A 6 12.88 -5.24 2.29
C ALA A 6 12.17 -5.84 1.07
N ALA A 7 12.01 -7.17 1.01
CA ALA A 7 11.30 -7.81 -0.10
C ALA A 7 9.76 -7.69 -0.01
N ALA A 8 9.22 -7.30 1.15
CA ALA A 8 7.78 -7.32 1.40
C ALA A 8 7.01 -6.21 0.65
N HIS A 9 5.97 -6.63 -0.05
CA HIS A 9 5.04 -5.81 -0.83
C HIS A 9 3.64 -6.42 -0.76
N PHE A 10 2.62 -5.66 -1.16
CA PHE A 10 1.22 -6.11 -1.16
C PHE A 10 0.93 -6.96 -2.40
N ARG A 11 1.30 -8.23 -2.31
CA ARG A 11 1.12 -9.18 -3.42
C ARG A 11 -0.23 -9.89 -3.31
N PHE A 12 -1.08 -9.75 -4.32
CA PHE A 12 -2.29 -10.55 -4.43
C PHE A 12 -2.04 -11.95 -5.00
N ARG A 13 -3.02 -12.84 -4.82
CA ARG A 13 -3.17 -14.05 -5.65
C ARG A 13 -3.50 -13.68 -7.11
N PRO A 14 -3.34 -14.61 -8.07
CA PRO A 14 -3.67 -14.36 -9.46
C PRO A 14 -5.10 -13.81 -9.62
N PRO A 15 -5.32 -12.83 -10.51
CA PRO A 15 -6.65 -12.28 -10.74
C PRO A 15 -7.57 -13.36 -11.32
N HIS A 16 -8.86 -13.29 -10.99
CA HIS A 16 -9.88 -14.28 -11.39
C HIS A 16 -9.57 -15.73 -10.97
N SER A 17 -8.72 -15.94 -9.97
CA SER A 17 -8.56 -17.24 -9.31
C SER A 17 -9.34 -17.32 -8.01
N ASP A 18 -9.41 -18.51 -7.42
CA ASP A 18 -9.88 -18.68 -6.05
C ASP A 18 -9.10 -17.77 -5.10
N LEU A 19 -9.85 -17.05 -4.26
CA LEU A 19 -9.32 -16.07 -3.32
C LEU A 19 -8.46 -14.99 -3.99
N ALA A 20 -8.81 -14.55 -5.22
CA ALA A 20 -8.10 -13.47 -5.91
C ALA A 20 -8.02 -12.17 -5.08
N TYR A 21 -8.95 -11.94 -4.15
CA TYR A 21 -8.92 -10.81 -3.22
C TYR A 21 -7.90 -10.96 -2.07
N ALA A 22 -7.24 -12.10 -1.93
CA ALA A 22 -6.34 -12.39 -0.83
C ALA A 22 -4.90 -11.98 -1.14
N LEU A 23 -4.27 -11.32 -0.17
CA LEU A 23 -2.84 -11.07 -0.13
C LEU A 23 -2.08 -12.36 0.21
N VAL A 24 -0.96 -12.57 -0.47
CA VAL A 24 -0.02 -13.64 -0.19
C VAL A 24 0.86 -13.20 0.98
N ALA A 25 0.62 -13.76 2.16
CA ALA A 25 1.42 -13.50 3.35
C ALA A 25 2.34 -14.68 3.68
N GLY A 26 3.65 -14.45 3.63
CA GLY A 26 4.66 -15.42 4.05
C GLY A 26 4.72 -15.62 5.56
N LYS A 27 5.64 -16.49 6.00
CA LYS A 27 5.99 -16.60 7.41
C LYS A 27 6.94 -15.45 7.76
N GLY A 28 6.56 -14.62 8.73
CA GLY A 28 7.47 -13.64 9.32
C GLY A 28 6.79 -12.33 9.74
N GLY A 29 7.59 -11.28 9.92
CA GLY A 29 7.20 -10.08 10.69
C GLY A 29 6.20 -9.17 9.99
N THR A 30 6.14 -9.20 8.66
CA THR A 30 5.26 -8.33 7.86
C THR A 30 3.83 -8.86 7.74
N ARG A 31 3.60 -10.14 8.08
CA ARG A 31 2.29 -10.80 7.97
C ARG A 31 1.19 -10.05 8.75
N ALA A 32 1.50 -9.54 9.93
CA ALA A 32 0.52 -8.80 10.72
C ALA A 32 -0.02 -7.56 9.97
N ILE A 33 0.86 -6.83 9.29
CA ILE A 33 0.50 -5.65 8.49
C ILE A 33 -0.34 -6.08 7.28
N LEU A 34 0.09 -7.12 6.56
CA LEU A 34 -0.64 -7.65 5.42
C LEU A 34 -2.06 -8.09 5.81
N MET A 35 -2.21 -8.79 6.94
CA MET A 35 -3.53 -9.26 7.40
C MET A 35 -4.42 -8.13 7.92
N ALA A 36 -3.85 -7.09 8.52
CA ALA A 36 -4.62 -5.90 8.88
C ALA A 36 -5.18 -5.21 7.63
N VAL A 37 -4.36 -5.00 6.60
CA VAL A 37 -4.81 -4.42 5.31
C VAL A 37 -5.79 -5.35 4.59
N GLN A 38 -5.60 -6.68 4.67
CA GLN A 38 -6.51 -7.68 4.11
C GLN A 38 -7.95 -7.51 4.62
N ALA A 39 -8.13 -7.19 5.90
CA ALA A 39 -9.46 -6.95 6.47
C ALA A 39 -10.15 -5.73 5.83
N HIS A 40 -9.38 -4.66 5.58
CA HIS A 40 -9.89 -3.47 4.89
C HIS A 40 -10.21 -3.75 3.42
N ILE A 41 -9.41 -4.57 2.73
CA ILE A 41 -9.67 -5.01 1.34
C ILE A 41 -11.00 -5.76 1.26
N ILE A 42 -11.22 -6.72 2.15
CA ILE A 42 -12.47 -7.50 2.19
C ILE A 42 -13.66 -6.59 2.49
N THR A 43 -13.51 -5.69 3.48
CA THR A 43 -14.55 -4.70 3.82
C THR A 43 -14.92 -3.85 2.60
N TYR A 44 -13.93 -3.33 1.86
CA TYR A 44 -14.18 -2.53 0.67
C TYR A 44 -14.95 -3.32 -0.41
N LEU A 45 -14.49 -4.54 -0.71
CA LEU A 45 -15.09 -5.38 -1.75
C LEU A 45 -16.52 -5.81 -1.41
N LEU A 46 -16.79 -6.08 -0.13
CA LEU A 46 -18.10 -6.51 0.32
C LEU A 46 -19.08 -5.34 0.44
N PHE A 47 -18.67 -4.21 1.01
CA PHE A 47 -19.62 -3.20 1.50
C PHE A 47 -19.50 -1.83 0.84
N THR A 48 -18.34 -1.45 0.32
CA THR A 48 -18.10 -0.08 -0.16
C THR A 48 -18.21 0.06 -1.67
N ARG A 49 -17.81 -0.98 -2.41
CA ARG A 49 -17.86 -0.97 -3.87
C ARG A 49 -19.30 -1.10 -4.36
N GLU A 50 -19.77 -0.13 -5.12
CA GLU A 50 -21.06 -0.19 -5.82
C GLU A 50 -20.98 -1.22 -6.96
N THR A 51 -21.79 -2.30 -6.87
CA THR A 51 -21.95 -3.31 -7.92
C THR A 51 -23.32 -3.97 -7.83
N GLU A 52 -23.81 -4.45 -8.98
CA GLU A 52 -25.07 -5.20 -9.11
C GLU A 52 -25.04 -6.63 -8.51
N CYS A 53 -23.88 -7.14 -8.09
CA CYS A 53 -23.73 -8.51 -7.60
C CYS A 53 -24.05 -8.65 -6.10
N THR A 54 -24.48 -9.84 -5.66
CA THR A 54 -24.65 -10.13 -4.22
C THR A 54 -23.30 -10.09 -3.49
N HIS A 55 -23.29 -9.81 -2.18
CA HIS A 55 -22.07 -9.52 -1.42
C HIS A 55 -20.96 -10.59 -1.56
N LEU A 56 -21.29 -11.88 -1.52
CA LEU A 56 -20.29 -12.96 -1.60
C LEU A 56 -19.79 -13.22 -3.03
N GLU A 57 -20.64 -13.09 -4.04
CA GLU A 57 -20.25 -13.26 -5.44
C GLU A 57 -19.20 -12.24 -5.88
N ARG A 58 -19.16 -11.06 -5.24
CA ARG A 58 -18.14 -10.02 -5.47
C ARG A 58 -16.72 -10.53 -5.19
N LEU A 59 -16.55 -11.42 -4.22
CA LEU A 59 -15.25 -11.98 -3.87
C LEU A 59 -14.75 -13.03 -4.88
N CYS A 60 -15.67 -13.67 -5.61
CA CYS A 60 -15.35 -14.71 -6.60
C CYS A 60 -14.89 -14.14 -7.94
N ARG A 61 -15.16 -12.86 -8.22
CA ARG A 61 -14.92 -12.23 -9.54
C ARG A 61 -13.92 -11.07 -9.48
N VAL A 62 -12.95 -11.16 -8.58
CA VAL A 62 -11.98 -10.07 -8.38
C VAL A 62 -10.90 -10.13 -9.47
N GLY A 63 -10.95 -9.17 -10.39
CA GLY A 63 -9.95 -8.96 -11.42
C GLY A 63 -8.78 -8.09 -10.96
N ARG A 64 -7.78 -7.89 -11.84
CA ARG A 64 -6.59 -7.06 -11.55
C ARG A 64 -6.96 -5.63 -11.15
N TRP A 65 -7.91 -5.03 -11.86
CA TRP A 65 -8.38 -3.68 -11.57
C TRP A 65 -9.00 -3.60 -10.17
N ASP A 66 -9.86 -4.57 -9.83
CA ASP A 66 -10.51 -4.64 -8.52
C ASP A 66 -9.51 -4.84 -7.37
N GLN A 67 -8.46 -5.63 -7.58
CA GLN A 67 -7.36 -5.79 -6.61
C GLN A 67 -6.66 -4.45 -6.33
N GLY A 68 -6.30 -3.72 -7.39
CA GLY A 68 -5.64 -2.43 -7.27
C GLY A 68 -6.52 -1.41 -6.55
N GLN A 69 -7.80 -1.31 -6.93
CA GLN A 69 -8.74 -0.39 -6.30
C GLN A 69 -9.04 -0.73 -4.84
N ALA A 70 -9.24 -2.01 -4.53
CA ALA A 70 -9.47 -2.45 -3.17
C ALA A 70 -8.25 -2.21 -2.27
N LEU A 71 -7.04 -2.42 -2.79
CA LEU A 71 -5.81 -2.08 -2.08
C LEU A 71 -5.68 -0.58 -1.88
N ALA A 72 -5.87 0.23 -2.91
CA ALA A 72 -5.78 1.69 -2.80
C ALA A 72 -6.75 2.24 -1.77
N ALA A 73 -8.02 1.79 -1.80
CA ALA A 73 -9.03 2.14 -0.82
C ALA A 73 -8.64 1.70 0.60
N ALA A 74 -8.15 0.47 0.76
CA ALA A 74 -7.73 -0.06 2.06
C ALA A 74 -6.54 0.73 2.66
N LEU A 75 -5.53 1.03 1.84
CA LEU A 75 -4.37 1.82 2.28
C LEU A 75 -4.80 3.24 2.63
N ALA A 76 -5.60 3.90 1.78
CA ALA A 76 -6.10 5.24 2.03
C ALA A 76 -6.94 5.34 3.31
N GLU A 77 -7.86 4.40 3.53
CA GLU A 77 -8.67 4.34 4.75
C GLU A 77 -7.80 4.16 6.00
N THR A 78 -6.80 3.27 5.94
CA THR A 78 -5.90 3.03 7.08
C THR A 78 -5.06 4.27 7.39
N LEU A 79 -4.52 4.95 6.37
CA LEU A 79 -3.73 6.17 6.54
C LEU A 79 -4.57 7.33 7.07
N TRP A 80 -5.80 7.47 6.55
CA TRP A 80 -6.75 8.50 6.98
C TRP A 80 -7.16 8.31 8.44
N ALA A 81 -7.46 7.06 8.83
CA ALA A 81 -7.74 6.71 10.22
C ALA A 81 -6.53 6.97 11.12
N ALA A 82 -5.31 6.66 10.66
CA ALA A 82 -4.09 6.96 11.41
C ALA A 82 -3.92 8.47 11.63
N GLY A 83 -4.24 9.31 10.65
CA GLY A 83 -4.24 10.78 10.76
C GLY A 83 -5.47 11.38 11.45
N GLY A 84 -6.22 10.58 12.22
CA GLY A 84 -7.37 11.05 12.99
C GLY A 84 -8.52 11.58 12.13
N GLY A 85 -8.62 11.13 10.89
CA GLY A 85 -9.68 11.54 9.96
C GLY A 85 -9.52 12.94 9.37
N SER A 86 -8.33 13.54 9.47
CA SER A 86 -8.06 14.91 9.00
C SER A 86 -6.99 15.01 7.91
N ARG A 87 -6.09 14.02 7.85
CA ARG A 87 -4.97 14.00 6.91
C ARG A 87 -4.48 12.59 6.64
N ALA A 88 -3.82 12.41 5.51
CA ALA A 88 -3.04 11.22 5.19
C ALA A 88 -1.70 11.63 4.57
N ILE A 89 -0.64 10.89 4.91
CA ILE A 89 0.68 11.05 4.31
C ILE A 89 1.02 9.75 3.57
N VAL A 90 1.36 9.87 2.29
CA VAL A 90 1.82 8.76 1.45
C VAL A 90 3.31 8.91 1.19
N CYS A 91 4.07 7.87 1.47
CA CYS A 91 5.50 7.80 1.21
C CYS A 91 5.78 6.98 -0.05
N LEU A 92 6.47 7.57 -1.02
CA LEU A 92 6.93 6.86 -2.22
C LEU A 92 8.43 7.05 -2.41
N ILE A 93 9.08 6.09 -3.07
CA ILE A 93 10.46 6.25 -3.54
C ILE A 93 10.38 6.93 -4.90
N THR A 94 11.15 7.99 -5.07
CA THR A 94 11.42 8.52 -6.41
C THR A 94 12.82 8.09 -6.81
N THR A 95 12.96 7.39 -7.92
CA THR A 95 14.26 7.23 -8.56
C THR A 95 14.74 8.62 -8.99
N PRO A 96 15.95 9.06 -8.63
CA PRO A 96 16.44 10.35 -9.12
C PRO A 96 16.55 10.28 -10.63
N VAL A 97 15.92 11.24 -11.31
CA VAL A 97 16.21 11.56 -12.69
C VAL A 97 17.64 12.10 -12.69
N THR A 98 18.60 11.24 -13.03
CA THR A 98 19.96 11.65 -13.40
C THR A 98 20.80 12.25 -12.28
N GLU A 99 21.38 11.44 -11.40
CA GLU A 99 22.64 11.82 -10.75
C GLU A 99 23.66 10.69 -10.86
N MET A 100 24.47 10.81 -11.91
CA MET A 100 25.75 10.13 -12.07
C MET A 100 26.76 10.73 -11.07
N SER A 101 26.66 10.36 -9.79
CA SER A 101 27.62 10.81 -8.77
C SER A 101 28.60 9.70 -8.42
N ARG A 102 29.84 9.98 -8.82
CA ARG A 102 31.08 9.24 -8.59
C ARG A 102 31.37 9.18 -7.08
N GLY A 103 31.90 8.05 -6.61
CA GLY A 103 32.60 7.98 -5.33
C GLY A 103 31.98 7.01 -4.34
N GLY A 104 32.75 6.01 -3.95
CA GLY A 104 32.37 4.96 -3.02
C GLY A 104 31.96 5.50 -1.65
N TYR A 105 30.66 5.57 -1.41
CA TYR A 105 30.08 5.58 -0.08
C TYR A 105 28.82 4.71 -0.13
N ARG A 106 28.83 3.57 0.57
CA ARG A 106 27.71 2.63 0.68
C ARG A 106 26.62 3.21 1.61
N ALA A 107 26.06 4.36 1.26
CA ALA A 107 24.81 4.83 1.82
C ALA A 107 23.66 4.07 1.13
N ASN A 108 23.37 2.85 1.62
CA ASN A 108 22.15 2.11 1.30
C ASN A 108 20.93 2.69 2.05
N SER A 109 20.80 4.01 2.11
CA SER A 109 19.72 4.69 2.80
C SER A 109 18.53 4.82 1.86
N PHE A 110 17.82 3.71 1.70
CA PHE A 110 16.46 3.67 1.14
C PHE A 110 15.59 4.84 1.61
N THR A 111 15.76 5.24 2.86
CA THR A 111 15.10 6.37 3.53
C THR A 111 15.41 7.74 2.95
N GLU A 112 16.60 7.96 2.36
CA GLU A 112 16.98 9.25 1.78
C GLU A 112 16.22 9.58 0.48
N ARG A 113 15.60 8.58 -0.15
CA ARG A 113 14.87 8.73 -1.42
C ARG A 113 13.35 8.75 -1.25
N ILE A 114 12.87 8.68 -0.01
CA ILE A 114 11.45 8.72 0.31
C ILE A 114 10.96 10.16 0.21
N ARG A 115 9.96 10.39 -0.65
CA ARG A 115 9.19 11.63 -0.69
C ARG A 115 7.87 11.43 0.04
N LEU A 116 7.45 12.46 0.76
CA LEU A 116 6.19 12.50 1.52
C LEU A 116 5.19 13.35 0.75
N PHE A 117 4.00 12.83 0.56
CA PHE A 117 2.87 13.51 -0.06
C PHE A 117 1.76 13.61 0.96
N GLU A 118 1.41 14.83 1.36
CA GLU A 118 0.35 15.10 2.34
C GLU A 118 -0.96 15.43 1.64
N PHE A 119 -2.05 14.86 2.16
CA PHE A 119 -3.40 15.01 1.64
C PHE A 119 -4.34 15.40 2.77
N SER A 120 -5.16 16.43 2.53
CA SER A 120 -6.24 16.87 3.42
C SER A 120 -7.60 16.25 3.05
N GLU A 121 -7.64 15.38 2.05
CA GLU A 121 -8.85 14.68 1.62
C GLU A 121 -8.56 13.21 1.37
N LYS A 122 -9.39 12.32 1.95
CA LYS A 122 -9.25 10.86 1.78
C LYS A 122 -9.33 10.43 0.32
N ALA A 123 -10.26 11.02 -0.44
CA ALA A 123 -10.47 10.68 -1.85
C ALA A 123 -9.24 11.03 -2.70
N ALA A 124 -8.62 12.18 -2.46
CA ALA A 124 -7.37 12.57 -3.13
C ALA A 124 -6.21 11.61 -2.80
N ALA A 125 -6.08 11.21 -1.52
CA ALA A 125 -5.09 10.22 -1.11
C ALA A 125 -5.31 8.86 -1.79
N GLN A 126 -6.58 8.40 -1.86
CA GLN A 126 -6.93 7.16 -2.53
C GLN A 126 -6.62 7.20 -4.04
N GLY A 127 -6.98 8.30 -4.72
CA GLY A 127 -6.66 8.48 -6.14
C GLY A 127 -5.16 8.44 -6.38
N PHE A 128 -4.38 9.17 -5.56
CA PHE A 128 -2.92 9.16 -5.65
C PHE A 128 -2.31 7.77 -5.44
N ILE A 129 -2.79 7.01 -4.44
CA ILE A 129 -2.34 5.63 -4.20
C ILE A 129 -2.72 4.72 -5.37
N SER A 130 -3.91 4.88 -5.96
CA SER A 130 -4.34 4.13 -7.13
C SER A 130 -3.41 4.37 -8.32
N ASP A 131 -3.03 5.63 -8.57
CA ASP A 131 -2.13 5.98 -9.68
C ASP A 131 -0.70 5.43 -9.49
N HIS A 132 -0.29 5.24 -8.23
CA HIS A 132 1.03 4.75 -7.85
C HIS A 132 1.00 3.35 -7.23
N ILE A 133 -0.02 2.54 -7.56
CA ILE A 133 -0.26 1.26 -6.87
C ILE A 133 0.93 0.28 -6.98
N ASN A 134 1.66 0.36 -8.10
CA ASN A 134 2.86 -0.44 -8.36
C ASN A 134 3.98 -0.21 -7.32
N CYS A 135 4.06 0.99 -6.71
CA CYS A 135 4.98 1.26 -5.62
C CYS A 135 4.67 0.46 -4.34
N PHE A 136 3.49 -0.15 -4.27
CA PHE A 136 3.06 -1.00 -3.16
C PHE A 136 3.00 -2.48 -3.54
N THR A 137 2.80 -2.81 -4.82
CA THR A 137 2.54 -4.18 -5.29
C THR A 137 3.71 -4.83 -6.01
N ASP A 138 4.64 -4.07 -6.58
CA ASP A 138 5.69 -4.67 -7.41
C ASP A 138 6.80 -5.30 -6.56
N GLU A 139 7.43 -6.33 -7.12
CA GLU A 139 8.58 -6.96 -6.49
C GLU A 139 9.74 -5.97 -6.38
N GLY A 140 10.35 -5.87 -5.20
CA GLY A 140 11.42 -4.89 -4.93
C GLY A 140 10.94 -3.47 -4.69
N SER A 141 9.63 -3.20 -4.68
CA SER A 141 9.07 -1.87 -4.37
C SER A 141 9.22 -1.45 -2.90
N HIS A 142 9.46 -2.42 -2.01
CA HIS A 142 9.46 -2.21 -0.56
C HIS A 142 8.11 -1.69 -0.03
N GLY A 143 7.00 -2.04 -0.69
CA GLY A 143 5.67 -1.50 -0.45
C GLY A 143 5.18 -1.54 1.00
N VAL A 144 5.51 -2.59 1.76
CA VAL A 144 5.10 -2.68 3.18
C VAL A 144 5.88 -1.69 4.05
N ILE A 145 7.16 -1.45 3.74
CA ILE A 145 7.98 -0.45 4.43
C ILE A 145 7.46 0.96 4.11
N LEU A 146 7.18 1.24 2.83
CA LEU A 146 6.63 2.53 2.42
C LEU A 146 5.29 2.82 3.10
N PHE A 147 4.42 1.82 3.18
CA PHE A 147 3.16 1.94 3.90
C PHE A 147 3.37 2.18 5.41
N LEU A 148 4.34 1.52 6.04
CA LEU A 148 4.64 1.74 7.45
C LEU A 148 5.13 3.17 7.72
N TYR A 149 6.00 3.73 6.87
CA TYR A 149 6.40 5.13 6.97
C TYR A 149 5.20 6.07 6.78
N SER A 150 4.37 5.79 5.77
CA SER A 150 3.13 6.53 5.52
C SER A 150 2.25 6.59 6.76
N LEU A 151 2.06 5.46 7.46
CA LEU A 151 1.30 5.37 8.71
C LEU A 151 1.93 6.21 9.84
N LEU A 152 3.24 6.07 10.05
CA LEU A 152 3.96 6.80 11.09
C LEU A 152 3.84 8.31 10.92
N PHE A 153 4.00 8.80 9.70
CA PHE A 153 3.89 10.23 9.41
C PHE A 153 2.45 10.72 9.48
N SER A 154 1.48 9.94 8.98
CA SER A 154 0.05 10.29 9.06
C SER A 154 -0.39 10.52 10.51
N ARG A 155 0.01 9.62 11.42
CA ARG A 155 -0.38 9.65 12.85
C ARG A 155 0.11 10.84 13.66
N THR A 156 1.06 11.64 13.14
CA THR A 156 1.92 12.58 13.88
C THR A 156 2.97 11.87 14.75
N LEU A 157 4.23 12.01 14.34
CA LEU A 157 5.30 12.35 15.27
C LEU A 157 5.45 13.86 15.10
N LYS A 158 5.00 14.67 16.06
CA LYS A 158 5.34 16.11 16.02
C LYS A 158 6.86 16.19 15.87
N ARG A 159 7.32 16.89 14.83
CA ARG A 159 8.73 17.19 14.61
C ARG A 159 9.21 18.19 15.65
#